data_AF-A0A662UNQ5-F1
#
_entry.id   AF-A0A662UNQ5-F1
#
_cell.length_a   1.000
_cell.length_b   1.000
_cell.length_c   1.000
_cell.angle_alpha   90.00
_cell.angle_beta   90.00
_cell.angle_gamma   90.00
#
_symmetry.space_group_name_H-M   'P 1'
#
loop_
_entity.id
_entity.type
_entity.pdbx_description
1 polymer ?
#
loop_
_entity_poly.entity_id
_entity_poly.type
_entity_poly.pdbx_seq_one_letter_code
_entity_poly.pdbx_strand_id
1 'polypeptide(L)' 'MVLGLASRVLLVTFKAPRELIEEADKLVEAGIFSSRSEVLRYALSMLIMKYRRLGEIGSTEKTIIR' A
#
# COMPACT_ATOMS: atom_id res chain seq x y z
N MET A 1 -24.36 -13.15 -4.65
CA MET A 1 -24.29 -11.77 -4.11
C MET A 1 -22.90 -11.22 -4.38
N VAL A 2 -22.75 -10.40 -5.41
CA VAL A 2 -21.51 -9.62 -5.61
C VAL A 2 -21.76 -8.28 -4.91
N LEU A 3 -21.08 -8.03 -3.79
CA LEU A 3 -21.10 -6.71 -3.15
C LEU A 3 -20.45 -5.74 -4.12
N GLY A 4 -21.29 -4.92 -4.77
CA GLY A 4 -20.84 -3.77 -5.55
C GLY A 4 -20.19 -2.75 -4.62
N LEU A 5 -18.89 -2.91 -4.37
CA LEU A 5 -18.06 -1.84 -3.88
C LEU A 5 -17.96 -0.84 -5.02
N ALA A 6 -18.84 0.17 -5.04
CA ALA A 6 -18.65 1.34 -5.87
C ALA A 6 -17.21 1.83 -5.63
N SER A 7 -16.33 1.73 -6.62
CA SER A 7 -14.93 2.13 -6.51
C SER A 7 -14.88 3.65 -6.42
N ARG A 8 -15.10 4.19 -5.22
CA ARG A 8 -15.00 5.61 -4.98
C ARG A 8 -13.52 5.97 -4.91
N VAL A 9 -13.07 6.76 -5.88
CA VAL A 9 -11.75 7.40 -5.81
C VAL A 9 -11.86 8.56 -4.84
N LEU A 10 -11.06 8.53 -3.77
CA LEU A 10 -10.92 9.62 -2.83
C LEU A 10 -9.62 10.38 -3.12
N LEU A 11 -9.71 11.69 -3.29
CA LEU A 11 -8.54 12.57 -3.35
C LEU A 11 -8.11 12.90 -1.92
N VAL A 12 -6.83 12.67 -1.61
CA VAL A 12 -6.24 12.92 -0.29
C VAL A 12 -4.99 13.77 -0.45
N THR A 13 -4.82 14.76 0.41
CA THR A 13 -3.60 15.57 0.52
C THR A 13 -2.94 15.27 1.86
N PHE A 14 -1.64 15.00 1.83
CA PHE A 14 -0.84 14.77 3.03
C PHE A 14 0.56 15.37 2.86
N LYS A 15 1.28 15.53 3.96
CA LYS A 15 2.68 15.98 3.95
C LYS A 15 3.60 14.76 3.99
N ALA A 16 4.64 14.76 3.17
CA ALA A 16 5.68 13.75 3.16
C ALA A 16 7.06 14.44 3.17
N PRO A 17 8.10 13.78 3.69
CA PRO A 17 9.49 14.18 3.46
C PRO A 17 9.75 14.35 1.97
N ARG A 18 10.50 15.39 1.62
CA ARG A 18 10.76 15.76 0.22
C ARG A 18 11.46 14.64 -0.53
N GLU A 19 12.38 13.97 0.14
CA GLU A 19 13.20 12.89 -0.39
C GLU A 19 12.32 11.72 -0.88
N LEU A 20 11.22 11.42 -0.18
CA LEU A 20 10.29 10.36 -0.61
C LEU A 20 9.49 10.75 -1.85
N ILE A 21 9.18 12.04 -2.00
CA ILE A 21 8.49 12.55 -3.20
C ILE A 21 9.43 12.44 -4.40
N GLU A 22 10.70 12.82 -4.22
CA GLU A 22 11.72 12.74 -5.27
C GLU A 22 11.99 11.29 -5.71
N GLU A 23 12.02 10.33 -4.79
CA GLU A 23 12.12 8.90 -5.16
C GLU A 23 10.88 8.42 -5.95
N ALA A 24 9.69 8.88 -5.59
CA ALA A 24 8.48 8.56 -6.34
C ALA A 24 8.50 9.19 -7.75
N ASP A 25 9.00 10.41 -7.88
CA ASP A 25 9.14 11.11 -9.16
C ASP A 25 10.13 10.38 -10.08
N LYS A 26 11.28 9.92 -9.57
CA LYS A 26 12.25 9.11 -10.35
C LYS A 26 11.61 7.86 -10.96
N LEU A 27 10.72 7.19 -10.24
CA LEU A 27 10.03 6.00 -10.73
C LEU A 27 9.03 6.31 -11.85
N VAL A 28 8.40 7.49 -11.80
CA VAL A 28 7.50 7.97 -12.86
C VAL A 28 8.31 8.40 -14.09
N GLU A 29 9.39 9.16 -13.89
CA GLU A 29 10.29 9.63 -14.95
C GLU A 29 10.95 8.47 -15.70
N ALA A 30 11.27 7.38 -14.99
CA ALA A 30 11.78 6.15 -15.58
C ALA A 30 10.73 5.35 -16.37
N GLY A 31 9.46 5.78 -16.40
CA GLY A 31 8.37 5.11 -17.10
C GLY A 31 7.87 3.83 -16.43
N ILE A 32 8.27 3.58 -15.17
CA ILE A 32 7.87 2.38 -14.41
C ILE A 32 6.42 2.51 -13.95
N PHE A 33 6.00 3.73 -13.58
CA PHE A 33 4.63 4.05 -13.17
C PHE A 33 4.09 5.24 -13.96
N SER A 34 2.78 5.28 -14.17
CA SER A 34 2.11 6.35 -14.91
C SER A 34 1.95 7.65 -14.10
N SER A 35 2.00 7.58 -12.77
CA SER A 35 1.82 8.73 -11.89
C SER A 35 2.32 8.47 -10.46
N ARG A 36 2.59 9.55 -9.72
CA ARG A 36 2.89 9.48 -8.27
C ARG A 36 1.80 8.77 -7.47
N SER A 37 0.53 9.01 -7.80
CA SER A 37 -0.59 8.34 -7.12
C SER A 37 -0.56 6.82 -7.31
N GLU A 38 -0.08 6.34 -8.45
CA GLU A 38 0.09 4.91 -8.71
C GLU A 38 1.24 4.32 -7.87
N VAL A 39 2.39 5.00 -7.82
CA VAL A 39 3.51 4.62 -6.94
C VAL A 39 3.04 4.47 -5.49
N LEU A 40 2.31 5.47 -4.98
CA LEU A 40 1.81 5.47 -3.60
C LEU A 40 0.78 4.36 -3.34
N ARG A 41 -0.14 4.11 -4.28
CA ARG A 41 -1.11 3.01 -4.18
C ARG A 41 -0.40 1.65 -4.15
N TYR A 42 0.61 1.47 -4.99
CA TYR A 42 1.41 0.24 -5.02
C TYR A 42 2.18 0.03 -3.71
N ALA A 43 2.89 1.05 -3.24
CA ALA A 43 3.62 1.03 -1.97
C ALA A 43 2.69 0.73 -0.77
N LEU A 44 1.53 1.39 -0.71
CA LEU A 44 0.54 1.16 0.34
C LEU A 44 -0.02 -0.27 0.30
N SER A 45 -0.27 -0.80 -0.89
CA SER A 45 -0.74 -2.18 -1.06
C SER A 45 0.31 -3.18 -0.54
N MET A 46 1.58 -2.98 -0.88
CA MET A 46 2.69 -3.80 -0.35
C MET A 46 2.77 -3.71 1.17
N LEU A 47 2.61 -2.51 1.74
CA LEU A 47 2.65 -2.30 3.18
C LEU A 47 1.51 -3.05 3.89
N ILE A 48 0.28 -2.89 3.41
CA ILE A 48 -0.91 -3.57 3.96
C ILE A 48 -0.73 -5.09 3.89
N MET A 49 -0.27 -5.62 2.75
CA MET A 49 -0.02 -7.04 2.58
C MET A 49 1.05 -7.57 3.54
N LYS A 50 2.13 -6.79 3.75
CA LYS A 50 3.19 -7.12 4.71
C LYS A 50 2.63 -7.25 6.14
N TYR A 51 1.82 -6.29 6.58
CA TYR A 51 1.24 -6.33 7.92
C TYR A 51 0.14 -7.39 8.07
N ARG A 52 -0.64 -7.67 7.02
CA ARG A 52 -1.64 -8.76 7.06
C ARG A 52 -0.97 -10.11 7.29
N ARG A 53 0.12 -10.38 6.56
CA ARG A 53 0.92 -11.59 6.74
C ARG A 53 1.50 -11.72 8.15
N LEU A 54 1.98 -10.62 8.73
CA LEU A 54 2.53 -10.61 10.09
C LEU A 54 1.45 -10.86 11.16
N GLY A 55 0.22 -10.34 10.96
CA GLY A 55 -0.92 -10.64 11.83
C GLY A 55 -1.37 -12.10 11.77
N GLU A 56 -1.27 -12.74 10.60
CA GLU A 56 -1.55 -14.16 10.41
C GLU A 56 -0.48 -15.05 11.11
N ILE A 57 0.79 -14.65 11.08
CA ILE A 57 1.88 -15.39 11.75
C ILE A 57 1.74 -15.33 13.28
N GLY A 58 1.39 -14.17 13.86
CA GLY A 58 1.20 -14.02 15.31
C GLY A 58 0.00 -14.79 15.91
N SER A 59 -0.91 -15.29 15.06
CA SER A 59 -2.06 -16.10 15.48
C SER A 59 -1.74 -17.61 15.54
N THR A 60 -0.70 -18.04 14.82
CA THR A 60 -0.36 -19.47 14.70
C THR A 60 0.42 -19.98 15.92
N GLU A 61 1.24 -19.12 16.54
CA GLU A 61 2.06 -19.48 17.70
C GLU A 61 1.24 -19.66 18.99
N LYS A 62 0.10 -18.98 19.11
CA LYS A 62 -0.81 -19.15 20.27
C LYS A 62 -1.62 -20.44 20.27
N THR A 63 -1.62 -21.22 19.17
CA THR A 63 -2.42 -22.45 19.08
C THR A 63 -1.61 -23.70 19.48
N ILE A 64 -0.28 -23.65 19.44
CA ILE A 64 0.58 -24.81 19.73
C ILE A 64 0.83 -24.98 21.24
N ILE A 65 0.49 -23.97 22.06
CA ILE A 65 0.58 -24.02 23.52
C ILE A 65 -0.84 -24.16 24.11
N ARG A 66 -1.52 -25.26 23.80
CA ARG A 66 -2.71 -25.72 24.53
C ARG A 66 -2.65 -27.23 24.72
#